data_AF-A0A7Y1UVM8-F1
#
_entry.id   AF-A0A7Y1UVM8-F1
#
_cell.length_a   1.000
_cell.length_b   1.000
_cell.length_c   1.000
_cell.angle_alpha   90.00
_cell.angle_beta   90.00
_cell.angle_gamma   90.00
#
_symmetry.space_group_name_H-M   'P 1'
#
loop_
_entity.id
_entity.type
_entity.pdbx_description
1 polymer ?
#
loop_
_entity_poly.entity_id
_entity_poly.type
_entity_poly.pdbx_seq_one_letter_code
_entity_poly.pdbx_strand_id
1 'polypeptide(L)' 'TVQDESWMRGMIPHHSIAILTSERAEVTDVRVAELAREIVEAQRREIAEMEWLIADIDKFGEATTDAEANARPVPDFSQ' A
#
# COMPACT_ATOMS: atom_id res chain seq x y z
N THR A 1 7.01 -16.05 -6.69
CA THR A 1 5.89 -15.99 -5.76
C THR A 1 4.63 -15.55 -6.46
N VAL A 2 3.93 -16.42 -7.21
CA VAL A 2 2.57 -16.07 -7.67
C VAL A 2 1.67 -15.73 -6.47
N GLN A 3 2.00 -16.23 -5.27
CA GLN A 3 1.26 -15.93 -4.04
C GLN A 3 1.50 -14.52 -3.53
N ASP A 4 2.73 -13.99 -3.62
CA ASP A 4 3.07 -12.64 -3.14
C ASP A 4 2.40 -11.55 -3.99
N GLU A 5 2.47 -11.70 -5.31
CA GLU A 5 1.72 -10.81 -6.22
C GLU A 5 0.20 -10.94 -6.04
N SER A 6 -0.32 -12.17 -5.91
CA SER A 6 -1.75 -12.39 -5.69
C SER A 6 -2.23 -11.75 -4.39
N TRP A 7 -1.42 -11.83 -3.33
CA TRP A 7 -1.69 -11.18 -2.06
C TRP A 7 -1.77 -9.66 -2.22
N MET A 8 -0.77 -9.03 -2.87
CA MET A 8 -0.76 -7.58 -3.11
C MET A 8 -1.94 -7.13 -4.00
N ARG A 9 -2.21 -7.86 -5.09
CA ARG A 9 -3.37 -7.58 -5.96
C ARG A 9 -4.71 -7.72 -5.22
N GLY A 10 -4.78 -8.57 -4.19
CA GLY A 10 -5.94 -8.68 -3.31
C GLY A 10 -6.02 -7.60 -2.22
N MET A 11 -4.87 -7.08 -1.77
CA MET A 11 -4.81 -6.02 -0.76
C MET A 11 -5.11 -4.63 -1.32
N ILE A 12 -4.71 -4.33 -2.56
CA ILE A 12 -5.05 -3.05 -3.22
C ILE A 12 -6.57 -2.73 -3.15
N PRO A 13 -7.50 -3.64 -3.54
CA PRO A 13 -8.93 -3.36 -3.41
C PRO A 13 -9.42 -3.36 -1.96
N HIS A 14 -8.85 -4.17 -1.07
CA HIS A 14 -9.16 -4.12 0.37
C HIS A 14 -8.89 -2.72 0.95
N HIS A 15 -7.72 -2.16 0.63
CA HIS A 15 -7.31 -0.82 1.03
C HIS A 15 -8.17 0.27 0.40
N SER A 16 -8.48 0.12 -0.89
CA SER A 16 -9.36 1.05 -1.61
C SER A 16 -10.74 1.17 -0.97
N ILE A 17 -11.28 0.08 -0.41
CA ILE A 17 -12.55 0.09 0.33
C ILE A 17 -12.41 0.87 1.64
N ALA A 18 -11.29 0.72 2.37
CA ALA A 18 -11.02 1.47 3.60
C ALA A 18 -10.92 2.97 3.32
N ILE A 19 -10.21 3.36 2.25
CA ILE A 19 -10.14 4.77 1.79
C ILE A 19 -11.53 5.30 1.50
N LEU A 20 -12.31 4.59 0.67
CA LEU A 20 -13.66 5.02 0.30
C LEU A 20 -14.58 5.19 1.51
N THR A 21 -14.45 4.31 2.50
CA THR A 21 -15.23 4.35 3.73
C THR A 21 -14.83 5.56 4.59
N SER A 22 -13.53 5.81 4.76
CA SER A 22 -13.01 6.96 5.50
C SER A 22 -13.35 8.30 4.84
N GLU A 23 -13.23 8.40 3.51
CA GLU A 23 -13.54 9.64 2.76
C GLU A 23 -15.03 10.02 2.80
N ARG A 24 -15.92 9.04 2.98
CA ARG A 24 -17.37 9.23 3.05
C ARG A 24 -17.90 9.29 4.49
N ALA A 25 -17.03 9.21 5.48
CA ALA A 25 -17.45 9.14 6.88
C ALA A 25 -18.02 10.50 7.34
N GLU A 26 -19.28 10.52 7.75
CA GLU A 26 -19.94 11.70 8.33
C GLU A 26 -19.61 11.85 9.83
N VAL A 27 -18.31 11.97 10.14
CA VAL A 27 -17.81 12.06 11.52
C VAL A 27 -17.72 13.51 11.98
N THR A 28 -18.11 13.77 13.23
CA THR A 28 -18.13 15.12 13.82
C THR A 28 -17.09 15.33 14.91
N ASP A 29 -16.58 14.27 15.54
CA ASP A 29 -15.48 14.35 16.50
C ASP A 29 -14.16 14.59 15.75
N VAL A 30 -13.46 15.68 16.08
CA VAL A 30 -12.22 16.09 15.43
C VAL A 30 -11.11 15.04 15.52
N ARG A 31 -11.09 14.23 16.58
CA ARG A 31 -10.10 13.15 16.75
C ARG A 31 -10.39 11.99 15.81
N VAL A 32 -11.67 11.71 15.55
CA VAL A 32 -12.07 10.66 14.60
C VAL A 32 -11.83 11.12 13.16
N ALA A 33 -12.02 12.41 12.87
CA ALA A 33 -11.67 12.99 11.57
C ALA A 33 -10.17 12.94 11.28
N GLU A 34 -9.32 13.20 12.29
CA GLU A 34 -7.86 12.99 12.17
C GLU A 34 -7.54 11.53 11.85
N LEU A 35 -8.08 10.60 12.62
CA LEU A 35 -7.89 9.16 12.40
C LEU A 35 -8.31 8.74 10.97
N ALA A 36 -9.45 9.22 10.48
CA ALA A 36 -9.91 8.92 9.13
C ALA A 36 -8.93 9.42 8.06
N ARG A 37 -8.36 10.62 8.23
CA ARG A 37 -7.32 11.15 7.34
C ARG A 37 -6.04 10.33 7.41
N GLU A 38 -5.56 10.00 8.61
CA GLU A 38 -4.37 9.18 8.79
C GLU A 38 -4.52 7.80 8.12
N ILE A 39 -5.71 7.18 8.23
CA ILE A 39 -6.04 5.94 7.53
C ILE A 39 -5.95 6.13 6.01
N VAL A 40 -6.57 7.18 5.46
CA VAL A 40 -6.52 7.43 4.01
C VAL A 40 -5.09 7.58 3.52
N GLU A 41 -4.28 8.39 4.21
CA GLU A 41 -2.89 8.61 3.83
C GLU A 41 -2.07 7.33 3.93
N ALA A 42 -2.20 6.55 5.01
CA ALA A 42 -1.49 5.28 5.15
C ALA A 42 -1.85 4.29 4.03
N GLN A 43 -3.14 4.11 3.76
CA GLN A 43 -3.62 3.13 2.79
C GLN A 43 -3.23 3.52 1.36
N ARG A 44 -3.18 4.82 1.02
CA ARG A 44 -2.67 5.30 -0.28
C ARG A 44 -1.18 4.98 -0.47
N ARG A 45 -0.37 5.16 0.57
CA ARG A 45 1.06 4.80 0.53
C ARG A 45 1.28 3.31 0.35
N GLU A 46 0.54 2.51 1.11
CA GLU A 46 0.60 1.04 1.01
C GLU A 46 0.16 0.55 -0.38
N ILE A 47 -0.85 1.18 -1.01
CA ILE A 47 -1.22 0.89 -2.41
C ILE A 47 -0.06 1.20 -3.35
N ALA A 48 0.56 2.39 -3.25
CA ALA A 48 1.67 2.77 -4.12
C ALA A 48 2.87 1.83 -3.97
N GLU A 49 3.18 1.41 -2.74
CA GLU A 49 4.22 0.42 -2.45
C GLU A 49 3.90 -0.94 -3.09
N MET A 50 2.68 -1.43 -2.93
CA MET A 50 2.25 -2.69 -3.55
C MET A 50 2.28 -2.65 -5.08
N GLU A 51 1.81 -1.55 -5.69
CA GLU A 51 1.87 -1.36 -7.14
C GLU A 51 3.31 -1.36 -7.65
N TRP A 52 4.21 -0.71 -6.91
CA TRP A 52 5.63 -0.69 -7.23
C TRP A 52 6.27 -2.08 -7.10
N LEU A 53 6.02 -2.79 -6.00
CA LEU A 53 6.54 -4.14 -5.75
C LEU A 53 6.05 -5.14 -6.81
N ILE A 54 4.77 -5.08 -7.20
CA ILE A 54 4.22 -5.89 -8.29
C ILE A 54 5.00 -5.63 -9.58
N ALA A 55 5.19 -4.38 -9.96
CA ALA A 55 5.88 -4.03 -11.20
C ALA A 55 7.37 -4.44 -11.18
N ASP A 56 8.02 -4.33 -10.02
CA ASP A 56 9.41 -4.72 -9.82
C ASP A 56 9.59 -6.24 -9.89
N ILE A 57 8.70 -7.02 -9.24
CA ILE A 57 8.68 -8.49 -9.32
C ILE A 57 8.37 -8.96 -10.75
N ASP A 58 7.38 -8.35 -11.42
CA ASP A 58 7.02 -8.67 -12.80
C ASP A 58 8.22 -8.50 -13.76
N LYS A 59 9.09 -7.52 -13.49
CA LYS A 59 10.23 -7.17 -14.35
C LYS A 59 11.51 -7.92 -14.02
N PHE A 60 11.82 -8.11 -12.75
CA PHE A 60 13.13 -8.60 -12.28
C PHE A 60 13.06 -9.90 -11.49
N GLY A 61 11.86 -10.40 -11.20
CA GLY A 61 11.65 -11.51 -10.29
C GLY A 61 11.77 -11.13 -8.82
N GLU A 62 11.64 -12.13 -7.97
CA GLU A 62 11.63 -11.95 -6.52
C GLU A 62 13.00 -11.55 -5.96
N ALA A 63 12.98 -10.68 -4.95
CA ALA A 63 14.13 -10.51 -4.06
C ALA A 63 13.98 -11.50 -2.92
N THR A 64 14.78 -12.56 -2.91
CA THR A 64 14.74 -13.60 -1.87
C THR A 64 15.90 -13.49 -0.89
N THR A 65 16.83 -12.57 -1.15
CA THR A 65 17.96 -12.24 -0.29
C THR A 65 18.00 -10.76 0.04
N ASP A 66 18.60 -10.42 1.19
CA ASP A 66 18.81 -9.02 1.59
C ASP A 66 19.63 -8.24 0.54
N ALA A 67 20.58 -8.90 -0.13
CA ALA A 67 21.37 -8.28 -1.18
C ALA A 67 20.52 -7.87 -2.39
N GLU A 68 19.59 -8.73 -2.81
CA GLU A 68 18.66 -8.44 -3.91
C GLU A 68 17.65 -7.34 -3.55
N ALA A 69 17.16 -7.35 -2.30
CA ALA A 69 16.25 -6.32 -1.80
C ALA A 69 16.94 -4.95 -1.73
N ASN A 70 18.17 -4.90 -1.19
CA ASN A 70 18.94 -3.66 -1.10
C ASN A 70 19.36 -3.11 -2.48
N ALA A 71 19.46 -3.96 -3.51
CA ALA A 71 19.76 -3.53 -4.88
C ALA A 71 18.55 -2.89 -5.59
N ARG A 72 17.33 -3.12 -5.09
CA ARG A 72 16.06 -2.61 -5.63
C ARG A 72 15.23 -2.00 -4.49
N PRO A 73 15.66 -0.86 -3.94
CA PRO A 73 14.97 -0.28 -2.80
C PRO A 73 13.57 0.20 -3.19
N VAL A 74 12.59 -0.12 -2.35
CA VAL A 74 11.25 0.47 -2.42
C VAL A 74 11.37 2.00 -2.28
N PRO A 75 10.76 2.80 -3.17
CA PRO A 75 10.74 4.25 -3.04
C PRO A 75 10.09 4.70 -1.73
N ASP A 76 10.52 5.87 -1.24
CA ASP A 76 9.82 6.51 -0.13
C ASP A 76 8.50 7.11 -0.62
N PHE A 77 7.38 6.48 -0.24
CA PHE A 77 6.03 6.96 -0.52
C PHE A 77 5.48 7.89 0.58
N SER A 78 6.28 8.29 1.57
CA SER A 78 5.83 9.15 2.68
C SER A 78 5.63 10.63 2.34
N GLN A 79 5.91 11.04 1.09
CA GLN A 79 5.82 12.42 0.58
C GLN A 79 4.44 12.79 0.06
#